data_AF-A0AAN8ZKW5-F1
#
_entry.id   AF-A0AAN8ZKW5-F1
#
_cell.length_a   1.000
_cell.length_b   1.000
_cell.length_c   1.000
_cell.angle_alpha   90.00
_cell.angle_beta   90.00
_cell.angle_gamma   90.00
#
_symmetry.space_group_name_H-M   'P 1'
#
loop_
_entity.id
_entity.type
_entity.pdbx_description
1 polymer ?
#
loop_
_entity_poly.entity_id
_entity_poly.type
_entity_poly.pdbx_seq_one_letter_code
_entity_poly.pdbx_strand_id
1 'polypeptide(L)' 'MENQDQMEMDDLSGTPEEQASFLQEPESFFNERGKHFKHPKFYGEPLNCLKLWRAVIDLGGYEMRR' A
#
# COMPACT_ATOMS: atom_id res chain seq x y z
N MET A 1 -22.16 -2.73 -16.82
CA MET A 1 -20.81 -2.27 -17.21
C MET A 1 -20.10 -2.03 -15.89
N GLU A 2 -19.36 -3.03 -15.42
CA GLU A 2 -18.43 -2.80 -14.30
C GLU A 2 -17.41 -1.77 -14.81
N ASN A 3 -17.25 -0.67 -14.09
CA ASN A 3 -16.44 0.47 -14.52
C ASN A 3 -14.99 0.00 -14.71
N GLN A 4 -14.34 0.38 -15.82
CA GLN A 4 -12.93 0.03 -16.09
C GLN A 4 -11.99 0.43 -14.94
N ASP A 5 -12.26 1.58 -14.31
CA ASP A 5 -11.63 2.04 -13.07
C ASP A 5 -11.67 0.99 -11.95
N GLN A 6 -12.79 0.29 -11.80
CA GLN A 6 -12.98 -0.68 -10.73
C GLN A 6 -12.14 -1.95 -10.97
N MET A 7 -11.90 -2.29 -12.24
CA MET A 7 -11.09 -3.44 -12.64
C MET A 7 -9.58 -3.16 -12.48
N GLU A 8 -9.13 -1.93 -12.80
CA GLU A 8 -7.75 -1.50 -12.53
C GLU A 8 -7.48 -1.38 -11.02
N MET A 9 -8.45 -0.88 -10.24
CA MET A 9 -8.31 -0.77 -8.78
C MET A 9 -8.25 -2.12 -8.05
N ASP A 10 -8.77 -3.18 -8.65
CA ASP A 10 -8.67 -4.56 -8.14
C ASP A 10 -7.29 -5.16 -8.46
N ASP A 11 -6.75 -4.91 -9.66
CA ASP A 11 -5.38 -5.30 -10.06
C ASP A 11 -4.31 -4.68 -9.15
N LEU A 12 -4.49 -3.40 -8.80
CA LEU A 12 -3.58 -2.69 -7.89
C LEU A 12 -3.55 -3.25 -6.47
N SER A 13 -4.56 -4.03 -6.05
CA SER A 13 -4.62 -4.60 -4.71
C SER A 13 -3.56 -5.69 -4.47
N GLY A 14 -3.13 -6.39 -5.53
CA GLY A 14 -2.20 -7.50 -5.46
C GLY A 14 -2.73 -8.69 -4.64
N THR A 15 -2.06 -9.82 -4.75
CA THR A 15 -2.38 -11.02 -3.96
C THR A 15 -2.06 -10.84 -2.47
N PRO A 16 -2.68 -11.61 -1.56
CA PRO A 16 -2.35 -11.57 -0.13
C PRO A 16 -0.85 -11.81 0.15
N GLU A 17 -0.18 -12.61 -0.69
CA GLU A 17 1.25 -12.90 -0.61
C GLU A 17 2.10 -11.67 -0.97
N GLU A 18 1.74 -10.94 -2.03
CA GLU A 18 2.39 -9.68 -2.39
C GLU A 18 2.19 -8.62 -1.32
N GLN A 19 0.98 -8.52 -0.75
CA GLN A 19 0.68 -7.58 0.32
C GLN A 19 1.52 -7.86 1.57
N ALA A 20 1.65 -9.13 1.98
CA ALA A 20 2.47 -9.53 3.11
C ALA A 20 3.97 -9.28 2.84
N SER A 21 4.46 -9.66 1.66
CA SER A 21 5.85 -9.45 1.26
C SER A 21 6.22 -7.97 1.23
N PHE A 22 5.31 -7.11 0.75
CA PHE A 22 5.50 -5.65 0.76
C PHE A 22 5.59 -5.08 2.17
N LEU A 23 4.91 -5.68 3.16
CA LEU A 23 4.96 -5.22 4.55
C LEU A 23 6.22 -5.69 5.29
N GLN A 24 6.87 -6.78 4.86
CA GLN A 24 8.08 -7.29 5.51
C GLN A 24 9.28 -6.34 5.38
N GLU A 25 9.44 -5.68 4.23
CA GLU A 25 10.52 -4.73 4.00
C GLU A 25 10.44 -3.48 4.91
N PRO A 26 9.32 -2.72 4.97
CA PRO A 26 9.18 -1.63 5.91
C PRO A 26 9.22 -2.14 7.35
N GLU A 27 8.59 -3.27 7.69
CA GLU A 27 8.67 -3.80 9.06
C GLU A 27 10.11 -4.04 9.51
N SER A 28 10.94 -4.64 8.65
CA SER A 28 12.37 -4.85 8.89
C SER A 28 13.10 -3.52 9.06
N PHE A 29 12.89 -2.58 8.15
CA PHE A 29 13.49 -1.24 8.19
C PHE A 29 13.15 -0.44 9.46
N PHE A 30 11.90 -0.52 9.91
CA PHE A 30 11.47 0.13 11.15
C PHE A 30 12.10 -0.58 12.36
N ASN A 31 12.13 -1.90 12.38
CA ASN A 31 12.73 -2.70 13.45
C ASN A 31 14.24 -2.45 13.58
N GLU A 32 14.98 -2.46 12.46
CA GLU A 32 16.42 -2.13 12.41
C GLU A 32 16.73 -0.73 12.98
N ARG A 33 15.76 0.19 12.91
CA ARG A 33 15.87 1.55 13.44
C ARG A 33 15.32 1.69 14.87
N GLY A 34 14.98 0.59 15.52
CA GLY A 34 14.37 0.57 16.86
C GLY A 34 12.98 1.22 16.90
N LYS A 35 12.28 1.30 15.77
CA LYS A 35 10.93 1.85 15.66
C LYS A 35 9.92 0.72 15.48
N HIS A 36 8.80 0.83 16.18
CA HIS A 36 7.71 -0.13 16.01
C HIS A 36 6.88 0.24 14.78
N PHE A 37 6.89 -0.62 13.76
CA PHE A 37 5.99 -0.47 12.62
C PHE A 37 4.55 -0.77 13.07
N LYS A 38 3.67 0.22 12.95
CA LYS A 38 2.24 0.01 13.18
C LYS A 38 1.56 -0.08 11.82
N HIS A 39 1.02 -1.26 11.54
CA HIS A 39 0.18 -1.48 10.36
C HIS A 39 -0.93 -0.42 10.31
N PRO A 40 -0.95 0.44 9.28
CA PRO A 40 -1.93 1.51 9.19
C PRO A 40 -3.32 0.90 9.03
N LYS A 41 -4.29 1.52 9.71
CA LYS A 41 -5.70 1.15 9.62
C LYS A 41 -6.47 2.31 9.02
N PHE A 42 -7.42 2.00 8.16
CA PHE A 42 -8.35 2.95 7.58
C PHE A 42 -9.73 2.69 8.18
N TYR A 43 -10.26 3.64 8.95
CA TYR A 43 -11.50 3.46 9.72
C TYR A 43 -11.55 2.20 10.62
N GLY A 44 -10.39 1.71 11.06
CA GLY A 44 -10.28 0.51 11.91
C GLY A 44 -10.04 -0.79 11.15
N GLU A 45 -10.17 -0.78 9.82
CA GLU A 45 -9.86 -1.91 8.94
C GLU A 45 -8.39 -1.89 8.51
N PRO A 46 -7.74 -3.05 8.32
CA PRO A 46 -6.37 -3.10 7.84
C PRO A 46 -6.26 -2.47 6.44
N LEU A 47 -5.35 -1.51 6.30
CA LEU A 47 -5.13 -0.85 5.02
C LEU A 47 -4.17 -1.66 4.16
N ASN A 48 -4.55 -1.94 2.91
CA ASN A 48 -3.64 -2.49 1.92
C ASN A 48 -2.60 -1.43 1.52
N CYS A 49 -1.41 -1.54 2.12
CA CYS A 49 -0.31 -0.61 1.90
C CYS A 49 0.25 -0.70 0.47
N LEU A 50 0.23 -1.89 -0.13
CA LEU A 50 0.68 -2.12 -1.50
C LEU A 50 -0.20 -1.37 -2.50
N LYS A 51 -1.53 -1.48 -2.36
CA LYS A 51 -2.51 -0.75 -3.17
C LYS A 51 -2.30 0.75 -3.08
N LEU A 52 -2.17 1.28 -1.86
CA LEU A 52 -1.96 2.71 -1.64
C LEU A 52 -0.64 3.17 -2.27
N TRP A 53 0.44 2.42 -2.09
CA TRP A 53 1.73 2.76 -2.66
C TRP A 53 1.69 2.77 -4.19
N ARG A 54 1.13 1.74 -4.84
CA ARG A 54 0.98 1.71 -6.31
C ARG A 54 0.16 2.89 -6.82
N ALA A 55 -0.98 3.19 -6.18
CA ALA A 55 -1.81 4.34 -6.55
C ALA A 55 -1.07 5.68 -6.40
N VAL A 56 -0.26 5.85 -5.34
CA VAL A 56 0.53 7.08 -5.14
C VAL A 56 1.60 7.22 -6.23
N ILE A 57 2.29 6.14 -6.59
CA ILE A 57 3.30 6.15 -7.65
C ILE A 57 2.67 6.47 -9.01
N ASP A 58 1.53 5.87 -9.32
CA ASP A 58 0.79 6.12 -10.57
C ASP A 58 0.32 7.57 -10.70
N LEU A 59 -0.11 8.18 -9.59
CA LEU A 59 -0.45 9.60 -9.51
C LEU A 59 0.77 10.55 -9.57
N GLY A 60 1.98 10.06 -9.86
CA GLY A 60 3.19 10.89 -9.95
C GLY A 60 3.92 11.08 -8.62
N GLY A 61 3.66 10.22 -7.64
CA GLY A 61 4.35 10.16 -6.36
C GLY A 61 4.04 11.30 -5.41
N TYR A 62 4.78 11.35 -4.29
CA TYR A 62 4.62 12.39 -3.26
C TYR A 62 5.04 13.79 -3.72
N GLU A 63 5.73 13.90 -4.85
CA GLU A 63 6.20 15.18 -5.39
C GLU A 63 5.15 15.92 -6.22
N MET A 64 4.01 15.29 -6.55
CA MET A 64 2.93 15.93 -7.34
C MET A 64 2.28 17.15 -6.66
N ARG A 65 2.59 17.41 -5.37
CA ARG A 65 2.06 18.52 -4.58
C ARG A 65 3.00 19.74 -4.48
N ARG A 66 3.83 20.01 -5.50
CA ARG A 66 4.66 21.23 -5.53
C ARG A 66 4.30 22.17 -6.66
#